data_AF-A0A2G1MFU6-F1
#
_entry.id   AF-A0A2G1MFU6-F1
#
_cell.length_a   1.000
_cell.length_b   1.000
_cell.length_c   1.000
_cell.angle_alpha   90.00
_cell.angle_beta   90.00
_cell.angle_gamma   90.00
#
_symmetry.space_group_name_H-M   'P 1'
#
loop_
_entity.id
_entity.type
_entity.pdbx_description
1 polymer ?
#
loop_
_entity_poly.entity_id
_entity_poly.type
_entity_poly.pdbx_seq_one_letter_code
_entity_poly.pdbx_strand_id
1 'polypeptide(L)' 'AALRFIDYILEPEVSAAITNYVYFANPNTAATEHVDAEVRDDPGIYPPEETRANLFSLKPHGARFDRSLTRAWTEIKTGR' A
#
# COMPACT_ATOMS: atom_id res chain seq x y z
N ALA A 1 2.63 24.89 3.79
CA ALA A 1 1.40 24.15 3.46
C ALA A 1 1.64 22.64 3.47
N ALA A 2 2.60 22.14 2.67
CA ALA A 2 2.91 20.71 2.58
C ALA A 2 3.20 20.03 3.94
N LEU A 3 4.10 20.60 4.76
CA LEU A 3 4.42 20.02 6.08
C LEU A 3 3.20 19.90 6.99
N ARG A 4 2.34 20.94 7.04
CA ARG A 4 1.09 20.88 7.82
C ARG A 4 0.13 19.79 7.36
N PHE A 5 0.12 19.49 6.07
CA PHE A 5 -0.69 18.38 5.56
C PHE A 5 -0.11 17.03 5.97
N ILE A 6 1.22 16.89 5.94
CA ILE A 6 1.89 15.69 6.45
C ILE A 6 1.56 15.49 7.92
N ASP A 7 1.68 16.55 8.73
CA ASP A 7 1.35 16.50 10.16
C ASP A 7 -0.10 16.05 10.39
N TYR A 8 -1.06 16.62 9.64
CA TYR A 8 -2.47 16.24 9.71
C TYR A 8 -2.73 14.78 9.34
N ILE A 9 -2.10 14.27 8.28
CA ILE A 9 -2.25 12.86 7.87
C ILE A 9 -1.66 11.91 8.93
N LEU A 10 -0.62 12.33 9.66
CA LEU A 10 -0.01 11.54 10.72
C LEU A 10 -0.80 11.52 12.04
N GLU A 11 -1.85 12.32 12.19
CA GLU A 11 -2.79 12.20 13.32
C GLU A 11 -3.48 10.81 13.28
N PRO A 12 -3.49 10.04 14.38
CA PRO A 12 -4.00 8.67 14.40
C PRO A 12 -5.43 8.51 13.87
N GLU A 13 -6.33 9.40 14.28
CA GLU A 13 -7.74 9.38 13.90
C GLU A 13 -7.92 9.70 12.41
N VAL A 14 -7.08 10.58 11.85
CA VAL A 14 -7.09 10.93 10.43
C VAL A 14 -6.58 9.76 9.59
N SER A 15 -5.44 9.16 9.97
CA SER A 15 -4.92 7.94 9.34
C SER A 15 -5.95 6.80 9.37
N ALA A 16 -6.61 6.58 10.50
CA ALA A 16 -7.64 5.56 10.65
C ALA A 16 -8.88 5.86 9.81
N ALA A 17 -9.39 7.10 9.80
CA ALA A 17 -10.52 7.49 8.98
C ALA A 17 -10.25 7.26 7.48
N ILE A 18 -9.02 7.51 7.02
CA ILE A 18 -8.62 7.18 5.64
C ILE A 18 -8.67 5.66 5.44
N THR A 19 -8.05 4.87 6.33
CA THR A 19 -8.06 3.40 6.24
C THR A 19 -9.48 2.83 6.22
N ASN A 20 -10.38 3.29 7.08
CA ASN A 20 -11.76 2.83 7.14
C ASN A 20 -12.53 3.16 5.84
N TYR A 21 -12.20 4.28 5.19
CA TYR A 21 -12.82 4.67 3.93
C TYR A 21 -12.27 3.92 2.71
N VAL A 22 -10.94 3.75 2.60
CA VAL A 22 -10.32 3.19 1.39
C VAL A 22 -9.92 1.72 1.49
N TYR A 23 -10.03 1.10 2.67
CA TYR A 23 -9.70 -0.31 2.90
C TYR A 23 -8.22 -0.65 2.61
N PHE A 24 -7.31 0.27 2.89
CA PHE A 24 -5.86 0.05 2.87
C PHE A 24 -5.24 0.25 4.25
N ALA A 25 -4.38 -0.69 4.64
CA ALA A 25 -3.60 -0.58 5.87
C ALA A 25 -2.70 0.66 5.83
N ASN A 26 -2.74 1.45 6.89
CA ASN A 26 -1.83 2.56 7.10
C ASN A 26 -0.62 2.12 7.98
N PRO A 27 0.54 2.78 7.85
CA PRO A 27 1.73 2.45 8.63
C PRO A 27 1.76 3.10 10.03
N ASN A 28 0.75 3.90 10.40
CA ASN A 28 0.68 4.57 11.70
C ASN A 28 0.20 3.59 12.76
N THR A 29 1.12 3.07 13.57
CA THR A 29 0.80 2.09 14.62
C THR A 29 -0.14 2.61 15.70
N ALA A 30 -0.19 3.93 15.93
CA ALA A 30 -1.14 4.52 16.87
C ALA A 30 -2.57 4.59 16.29
N ALA A 31 -2.73 4.58 14.96
CA ALA A 31 -4.03 4.62 14.32
C ALA A 31 -4.81 3.30 14.45
N THR A 32 -4.12 2.17 14.68
CA THR A 32 -4.72 0.82 14.64
C THR A 32 -5.86 0.63 15.64
N GLU A 33 -5.86 1.32 16.78
CA GLU A 33 -6.98 1.25 17.73
C GLU A 33 -8.26 1.94 17.24
N HIS A 34 -8.12 2.91 16.33
CA HIS A 34 -9.22 3.68 15.73
C HIS A 34 -9.73 3.10 14.41
N VAL A 35 -9.06 2.08 13.86
CA VAL A 35 -9.49 1.38 12.64
C VAL A 35 -10.68 0.47 12.97
N ASP A 36 -11.70 0.50 12.13
CA ASP A 36 -12.90 -0.33 12.29
C ASP A 36 -12.51 -1.81 12.30
N ALA A 37 -13.14 -2.60 13.18
CA ALA A 37 -12.78 -4.02 13.37
C ALA A 37 -12.88 -4.82 12.06
N GLU A 38 -13.85 -4.49 11.19
CA GLU A 38 -14.00 -5.13 9.89
C GLU A 38 -12.80 -4.91 8.95
N VAL A 39 -12.07 -3.81 9.12
CA VAL A 39 -10.86 -3.49 8.34
C VAL A 39 -9.60 -3.97 9.03
N ARG A 40 -9.51 -3.77 10.36
CA ARG A 40 -8.33 -4.16 11.16
C ARG A 40 -8.13 -5.66 11.22
N ASP A 41 -9.22 -6.41 11.29
CA ASP A 41 -9.18 -7.86 11.49
C ASP A 41 -9.23 -8.63 10.14
N ASP A 42 -9.29 -7.92 9.00
CA ASP A 42 -9.20 -8.52 7.66
C ASP A 42 -7.75 -8.89 7.32
N PRO A 43 -7.42 -10.20 7.15
CA PRO A 43 -6.06 -10.66 6.85
C PRO A 43 -5.59 -10.32 5.42
N GLY A 44 -6.48 -9.86 4.54
CA GLY A 44 -6.13 -9.29 3.24
C GLY A 44 -5.64 -7.84 3.32
N ILE A 45 -6.02 -7.12 4.39
CA ILE A 45 -5.62 -5.72 4.64
C ILE A 45 -4.48 -5.67 5.65
N TYR A 46 -4.63 -6.33 6.80
CA TYR A 46 -3.61 -6.51 7.84
C TYR A 46 -3.14 -7.98 7.88
N PRO A 47 -2.27 -8.41 6.94
CA PRO A 47 -1.87 -9.80 6.83
C PRO A 47 -1.08 -10.30 8.05
N PRO A 48 -1.25 -11.58 8.42
CA PRO A 48 -0.47 -12.20 9.48
C PRO A 48 1.01 -12.28 9.11
N GLU A 49 1.86 -12.46 10.12
CA GLU A 49 3.31 -12.45 9.95
C GLU A 49 3.82 -13.48 8.93
N GLU A 50 3.26 -14.69 8.94
CA GLU A 50 3.61 -15.75 7.98
C GLU A 50 3.33 -15.33 6.53
N THR A 51 2.22 -14.65 6.26
CA THR A 51 1.93 -14.11 4.93
C THR A 51 2.92 -13.00 4.57
N ARG A 52 3.19 -12.07 5.50
CA ARG A 52 4.14 -10.96 5.28
C ARG A 52 5.55 -11.45 4.98
N ALA A 53 5.99 -12.54 5.60
CA ALA A 53 7.31 -13.13 5.40
C ALA A 53 7.56 -13.60 3.95
N ASN A 54 6.49 -13.86 3.19
CA ASN A 54 6.55 -14.30 1.79
C ASN A 54 6.39 -13.15 0.79
N LEU A 55 6.16 -11.91 1.24
CA LEU A 55 6.04 -10.74 0.36
C LEU A 55 7.42 -10.26 -0.11
N PHE A 56 7.46 -9.64 -1.29
CA PHE A 56 8.67 -9.01 -1.82
C PHE A 56 8.37 -7.59 -2.31
N SER A 57 9.31 -6.68 -2.07
CA SER A 57 9.28 -5.34 -2.67
C SER A 57 10.00 -5.34 -4.01
N LEU A 58 9.45 -4.61 -4.97
CA LEU A 58 10.13 -4.39 -6.25
C LEU A 58 11.39 -3.56 -6.04
N LYS A 59 12.45 -3.88 -6.79
CA LYS A 59 13.68 -3.10 -6.84
C LYS A 59 13.68 -2.23 -8.10
N PRO A 60 14.27 -1.03 -8.07
CA PRO A 60 14.46 -0.24 -9.28
C PRO A 60 15.26 -1.04 -10.30
N HIS A 61 14.80 -1.06 -11.55
CA HIS A 61 15.55 -1.66 -12.64
C HIS A 61 16.40 -0.61 -13.36
N GLY A 62 17.29 -1.08 -14.23
CA GLY A 62 17.97 -0.20 -15.17
C GLY A 62 17.10 0.12 -16.39
N ALA A 63 17.33 1.28 -17.01
CA ALA A 63 16.55 1.75 -18.16
C ALA A 63 16.47 0.75 -19.34
N ARG A 64 17.48 -0.12 -19.53
CA ARG A 64 17.43 -1.17 -20.55
C ARG A 64 16.36 -2.23 -20.23
N PHE A 65 16.28 -2.65 -18.97
CA PHE A 65 15.30 -3.63 -18.51
C PHE A 65 13.89 -3.04 -18.58
N ASP A 66 13.68 -1.81 -18.13
CA ASP A 66 12.35 -1.18 -18.15
C ASP A 66 11.78 -1.04 -19.57
N ARG A 67 12.63 -0.75 -20.57
CA ARG A 67 12.21 -0.76 -21.98
C ARG A 67 11.75 -2.14 -22.43
N SER A 68 12.47 -3.19 -22.07
CA SER A 68 12.08 -4.57 -22.38
C SER A 68 10.78 -4.95 -21.68
N LEU A 69 10.64 -4.63 -20.39
CA LEU A 69 9.43 -4.89 -19.60
C LEU A 69 8.20 -4.18 -20.21
N THR A 70 8.35 -2.90 -20.57
CA THR A 70 7.27 -2.10 -21.16
C THR A 70 6.83 -2.64 -22.52
N ARG A 71 7.78 -3.07 -23.36
CA ARG A 71 7.47 -3.68 -24.66
C ARG A 71 6.71 -4.99 -24.48
N ALA A 72 7.25 -5.89 -23.66
CA ALA A 72 6.61 -7.17 -23.37
C ALA A 72 5.18 -6.98 -22.84
N TRP A 73 4.96 -5.99 -21.96
CA TRP A 73 3.61 -5.69 -21.47
C TRP A 73 2.67 -5.14 -22.55
N THR A 74 3.19 -4.36 -23.49
CA THR A 74 2.40 -3.84 -24.62
C THR A 74 1.99 -4.97 -25.56
N GLU A 75 2.91 -5.87 -25.87
CA GLU A 75 2.68 -7.10 -26.64
C GLU A 75 1.58 -7.95 -25.99
N ILE A 76 1.73 -8.27 -24.69
CA ILE A 76 0.71 -8.99 -23.90
C ILE A 76 -0.67 -8.32 -23.98
N LYS A 77 -0.75 -7.00 -23.76
CA LYS A 77 -2.02 -6.27 -23.78
C LYS A 77 -2.67 -6.18 -25.17
N THR A 78 -1.86 -6.20 -26.23
CA THR A 78 -2.35 -6.04 -27.61
C THR A 78 -2.53 -7.36 -28.35
N GLY A 79 -2.12 -8.48 -27.74
CA GLY A 79 -2.21 -9.81 -28.34
C GLY A 79 -1.29 -9.97 -29.55
N ARG A 80 -0.18 -9.24 -29.58
CA ARG A 80 0.86 -9.30 -30.62
C ARG A 80 2.15 -9.84 -30.04
#